data_AF-A0A3E1EDB0-F1
#
_entry.id   AF-A0A3E1EDB0-F1
#
_cell.length_a   1.000
_cell.length_b   1.000
_cell.length_c   1.000
_cell.angle_alpha   90.00
_cell.angle_beta   90.00
_cell.angle_gamma   90.00
#
_symmetry.space_group_name_H-M   'P 1'
#
loop_
_entity.id
_entity.type
_entity.pdbx_description
1 polymer ?
#
loop_
_entity_poly.entity_id
_entity_poly.type
_entity_poly.pdbx_seq_one_letter_code
_entity_poly.pdbx_strand_id
1 'polypeptide(L)'
;MKITRASSKAFSLLELMIVITIIAILASASFPAYSLVTTRAKMMKSVSNYKQILTTLNLYALDWDGAFPNKDETGGDFGNSTLVFQHLMQETGVGADEIFYYQTNDPQKSNPPNGDGFLDPVENCVIYVKGMNSSAPASAPIIADEQTGGGAYGPFHPWLDQKKAVVGYVGGQVRPERLTTNQQGATVRGPKGSNIDNIFQPGQKDDQGRITGGLLPSYIDGNSILLPQ
;
A
#
# COMPACT_ATOMS: atom_id res chain seq x y z
N MET A 1 -51.92 -18.03 54.71
CA MET A 1 -51.39 -17.75 53.36
C MET A 1 -49.97 -18.31 53.29
N LYS A 2 -49.76 -19.45 52.61
CA LYS A 2 -48.44 -20.12 52.53
C LYS A 2 -47.61 -19.45 51.43
N ILE A 3 -46.53 -18.77 51.80
CA ILE A 3 -45.56 -18.21 50.84
C ILE A 3 -44.57 -19.33 50.48
N THR A 4 -44.76 -19.97 49.34
CA THR A 4 -43.78 -20.89 48.74
C THR A 4 -42.59 -20.07 48.22
N ARG A 5 -41.46 -20.08 48.95
CA ARG A 5 -40.20 -19.52 48.46
C ARG A 5 -39.72 -20.37 47.28
N ALA A 6 -39.78 -19.81 46.08
CA ALA A 6 -39.07 -20.38 44.94
C ALA A 6 -37.57 -20.32 45.23
N SER A 7 -36.90 -21.47 45.24
CA SER A 7 -35.44 -21.55 45.34
C SER A 7 -34.84 -20.91 44.09
N SER A 8 -34.42 -19.66 44.20
CA SER A 8 -33.56 -19.03 43.21
C SER A 8 -32.19 -19.70 43.31
N LYS A 9 -31.80 -20.48 42.30
CA LYS A 9 -30.46 -21.05 42.18
C LYS A 9 -29.44 -19.89 42.15
N ALA A 10 -28.72 -19.69 43.24
CA ALA A 10 -27.60 -18.76 43.28
C ALA A 10 -26.40 -19.42 42.57
N PHE A 11 -25.75 -18.66 41.69
CA PHE A 11 -24.57 -19.11 40.95
C PHE A 11 -23.39 -19.25 41.91
N SER A 12 -22.67 -20.37 41.86
CA SER A 12 -21.48 -20.55 42.71
C SER A 12 -20.29 -19.78 42.14
N LEU A 13 -19.42 -19.29 43.03
CA LEU A 13 -18.18 -18.62 42.64
C LEU A 13 -17.28 -19.57 41.82
N LEU A 14 -17.32 -20.87 42.13
CA LEU A 14 -16.57 -21.91 41.43
C LEU A 14 -17.08 -22.11 39.99
N GLU A 15 -18.39 -22.12 39.76
CA GLU A 15 -18.96 -22.18 38.41
C GLU A 15 -18.52 -20.99 37.57
N LEU A 16 -18.48 -19.79 38.15
CA LEU A 16 -17.99 -18.61 37.45
C LEU A 16 -16.49 -18.71 37.16
N MET A 17 -15.71 -19.16 38.14
CA MET A 17 -14.26 -19.28 38.04
C MET A 17 -13.85 -20.26 36.93
N ILE A 18 -14.46 -21.44 36.88
CA ILE A 18 -14.14 -22.45 35.85
C ILE A 18 -14.46 -21.91 34.45
N VAL A 19 -15.58 -21.21 34.29
CA VAL A 19 -15.98 -20.65 32.99
C VAL A 19 -14.96 -19.63 32.49
N ILE A 20 -14.55 -18.67 33.33
CA ILE A 20 -13.54 -17.67 32.91
C ILE A 20 -12.18 -18.33 32.64
N THR A 21 -11.81 -19.37 33.39
CA THR A 21 -10.56 -20.11 33.16
C THR A 21 -10.58 -20.83 31.82
N ILE A 22 -11.67 -21.52 31.47
CA ILE A 22 -11.81 -22.19 30.18
C ILE A 22 -11.78 -21.17 29.03
N ILE A 23 -12.50 -20.05 29.17
CA ILE A 23 -12.47 -18.95 28.17
C ILE A 23 -11.05 -18.41 28.00
N ALA A 24 -10.30 -18.19 29.09
CA ALA A 24 -8.94 -17.68 29.04
C ALA A 24 -7.98 -18.63 28.28
N ILE A 25 -8.10 -19.94 28.50
CA ILE A 25 -7.28 -20.95 27.78
C ILE A 25 -7.58 -20.90 26.28
N LEU A 26 -8.86 -20.92 25.90
CA LEU A 26 -9.27 -20.86 24.49
C LEU A 26 -8.88 -19.55 23.81
N ALA A 27 -9.03 -18.42 24.50
CA ALA A 27 -8.64 -17.11 24.00
C ALA A 27 -7.12 -17.01 23.80
N SER A 28 -6.32 -17.58 24.70
CA SER A 28 -4.85 -17.54 24.63
C SER A 28 -4.28 -18.19 23.36
N ALA A 29 -4.89 -19.30 22.92
CA ALA A 29 -4.51 -19.99 21.69
C ALA A 29 -4.98 -19.24 20.43
N SER A 30 -6.08 -18.50 20.52
CA SER A 30 -6.72 -17.83 19.37
C SER A 30 -6.14 -16.45 19.07
N PHE A 31 -5.63 -15.75 20.08
CA PHE A 31 -5.12 -14.39 19.96
C PHE A 31 -3.94 -14.22 18.96
N PRO A 32 -2.89 -15.06 18.94
CA PRO A 32 -1.78 -14.87 17.99
C PRO A 32 -2.21 -15.11 16.54
N ALA A 33 -3.13 -16.04 16.29
CA ALA A 33 -3.66 -16.28 14.95
C ALA A 33 -4.47 -15.07 14.44
N TYR A 34 -5.19 -14.38 15.33
CA TYR A 34 -6.00 -13.21 14.98
C TYR A 34 -5.16 -12.04 14.42
N SER A 35 -3.99 -11.75 14.98
CA SER A 35 -3.15 -10.64 14.47
C SER A 35 -2.64 -10.94 13.05
N LEU A 36 -2.23 -12.19 12.79
CA LEU A 36 -1.76 -12.59 11.46
C LEU A 36 -2.88 -12.52 10.41
N VAL A 37 -4.07 -13.00 10.75
CA VAL A 37 -5.24 -12.98 9.85
C VAL A 37 -5.67 -11.56 9.54
N THR A 38 -5.73 -10.68 10.56
CA THR A 38 -6.11 -9.27 10.35
C THR A 38 -5.10 -8.53 9.47
N THR A 39 -3.79 -8.71 9.69
CA THR A 39 -2.77 -8.09 8.82
C THR A 39 -2.87 -8.61 7.39
N ARG A 40 -3.11 -9.91 7.18
CA ARG A 40 -3.35 -10.46 5.83
C ARG A 40 -4.61 -9.91 5.19
N ALA A 41 -5.69 -9.76 5.94
CA ALA A 41 -6.94 -9.17 5.43
C ALA A 41 -6.72 -7.72 4.99
N LYS A 42 -6.00 -6.92 5.78
CA LYS A 42 -5.62 -5.55 5.43
C LYS A 42 -4.76 -5.50 4.16
N MET A 43 -3.77 -6.38 4.04
CA MET A 43 -2.95 -6.49 2.82
C MET A 43 -3.80 -6.86 1.59
N MET A 44 -4.76 -7.78 1.73
CA MET A 44 -5.68 -8.14 0.64
C MET A 44 -6.60 -6.97 0.25
N LYS A 45 -7.00 -6.12 1.20
CA LYS A 45 -7.70 -4.86 0.91
C LYS A 45 -6.81 -3.93 0.08
N SER A 46 -5.54 -3.73 0.45
CA SER A 46 -4.58 -2.94 -0.34
C SER A 46 -4.39 -3.49 -1.76
N VAL A 47 -4.31 -4.82 -1.92
CA VAL A 47 -4.27 -5.45 -3.26
C VAL A 47 -5.51 -5.10 -4.07
N SER A 48 -6.70 -5.13 -3.48
CA SER A 48 -7.95 -4.76 -4.16
C SER A 48 -7.98 -3.28 -4.53
N ASN A 49 -7.50 -2.40 -3.65
CA ASN A 49 -7.39 -0.97 -3.91
C ASN A 49 -6.43 -0.70 -5.07
N TYR A 50 -5.26 -1.34 -5.10
CA TYR A 50 -4.28 -1.13 -6.15
C TYR A 50 -4.75 -1.65 -7.50
N LYS A 51 -5.59 -2.69 -7.52
CA LYS A 51 -6.26 -3.11 -8.76
C LYS A 51 -7.21 -2.03 -9.30
N GLN A 52 -7.89 -1.30 -8.43
CA GLN A 52 -8.73 -0.17 -8.83
C GLN A 52 -7.84 0.94 -9.41
N ILE A 53 -6.78 1.34 -8.72
CA ILE A 53 -5.80 2.33 -9.21
C ILE A 53 -5.24 1.93 -10.58
N LEU A 54 -4.84 0.67 -10.73
CA LEU A 54 -4.27 0.17 -11.98
C LEU A 54 -5.29 0.12 -13.12
N THR A 55 -6.56 -0.13 -12.79
CA THR A 55 -7.66 -0.02 -13.75
C THR A 55 -7.81 1.42 -14.21
N THR A 56 -7.78 2.38 -13.28
CA THR A 56 -7.83 3.81 -13.60
C THR A 56 -6.63 4.25 -14.46
N LEU A 57 -5.41 3.79 -14.14
CA LEU A 57 -4.22 4.05 -14.96
C LEU A 57 -4.36 3.52 -16.38
N ASN A 58 -4.94 2.32 -16.54
CA ASN A 58 -5.19 1.75 -17.85
C ASN A 58 -6.26 2.52 -18.62
N LEU A 59 -7.32 3.00 -17.95
CA LEU A 59 -8.33 3.86 -18.56
C LEU A 59 -7.70 5.15 -19.09
N TYR A 60 -6.89 5.82 -18.26
CA TYR A 60 -6.12 6.99 -18.69
C TYR A 60 -5.24 6.68 -19.91
N ALA A 61 -4.52 5.56 -19.90
CA ALA A 61 -3.67 5.20 -21.03
C ALA A 61 -4.44 4.96 -22.34
N LEU A 62 -5.74 4.60 -22.28
CA LEU A 62 -6.56 4.48 -23.49
C LEU A 62 -6.83 5.84 -24.14
N ASP A 63 -7.03 6.88 -23.33
CA ASP A 63 -7.31 8.23 -23.81
C ASP A 63 -6.03 8.98 -24.22
N TRP A 64 -4.87 8.58 -23.69
CA TRP A 64 -3.57 9.27 -23.84
C TRP A 64 -2.52 8.47 -24.64
N ASP A 65 -2.92 7.81 -25.73
CA ASP A 65 -2.03 7.07 -26.66
C ASP A 65 -1.07 6.08 -25.97
N GLY A 66 -1.58 5.42 -24.93
CA GLY A 66 -0.81 4.46 -24.13
C GLY A 66 0.16 5.08 -23.11
N ALA A 67 0.26 6.41 -23.01
CA ALA A 67 1.09 7.04 -22.00
C ALA A 67 0.41 7.03 -20.62
N PHE A 68 1.15 6.65 -19.58
CA PHE A 68 0.69 6.91 -18.22
C PHE A 68 1.00 8.35 -17.81
N PRO A 69 0.32 8.89 -16.78
CA PRO A 69 0.52 10.28 -16.38
C PRO A 69 1.97 10.53 -15.98
N ASN A 70 2.60 11.49 -16.67
CA ASN A 70 4.00 11.86 -16.45
C ASN A 70 4.18 13.38 -16.29
N LYS A 71 3.23 14.17 -16.83
CA LYS A 71 3.31 15.62 -16.86
C LYS A 71 2.10 16.24 -16.16
N ASP A 72 2.35 17.34 -15.46
CA ASP A 72 1.33 18.19 -14.88
C ASP A 72 0.66 19.10 -15.93
N GLU A 73 -0.34 19.86 -15.50
CA GLU A 73 -1.10 20.81 -16.33
C GLU A 73 -0.24 21.90 -16.98
N THR A 74 0.95 22.18 -16.41
CA THR A 74 1.90 23.17 -16.95
C THR A 74 2.89 22.56 -17.95
N GLY A 75 2.84 21.24 -18.15
CA GLY A 75 3.76 20.48 -19.00
C GLY A 75 5.08 20.11 -18.31
N GLY A 76 5.21 20.37 -17.01
CA GLY A 76 6.31 19.97 -16.15
C GLY A 76 6.15 18.53 -15.65
N ASP A 77 7.22 17.91 -15.15
CA ASP A 77 7.16 16.56 -14.58
C ASP A 77 6.49 16.60 -13.19
N PHE A 78 5.67 15.59 -12.87
CA PHE A 78 5.11 15.47 -11.52
C PHE A 78 6.20 15.34 -10.45
N GLY A 79 6.12 16.16 -9.41
CA GLY A 79 7.07 16.14 -8.30
C GLY A 79 6.85 14.97 -7.33
N ASN A 80 5.61 14.52 -7.14
CA ASN A 80 5.25 13.48 -6.18
C ASN A 80 4.10 12.60 -6.72
N SER A 81 3.90 11.41 -6.14
CA SER A 81 2.85 10.49 -6.59
C SER A 81 1.44 10.98 -6.23
N THR A 82 1.31 11.82 -5.21
CA THR A 82 0.02 12.41 -4.81
C THR A 82 -0.59 13.26 -5.92
N LEU A 83 0.22 14.11 -6.57
CA LEU A 83 -0.20 14.93 -7.70
C LEU A 83 -0.57 14.09 -8.92
N VAL A 84 0.17 12.99 -9.16
CA VAL A 84 -0.15 12.03 -10.22
C VAL A 84 -1.55 11.45 -10.00
N PHE A 85 -1.84 10.99 -8.79
CA PHE A 85 -3.12 10.37 -8.47
C PHE A 85 -4.27 11.38 -8.42
N GLN A 86 -4.02 12.59 -7.94
CA GLN A 86 -4.99 13.67 -7.98
C GLN A 86 -5.40 13.99 -9.44
N HIS A 87 -4.42 14.12 -10.33
CA HIS A 87 -4.68 14.33 -11.75
C HIS A 87 -5.45 13.15 -12.36
N LEU A 88 -5.03 11.92 -12.04
CA LEU A 88 -5.70 10.71 -12.51
C LEU A 88 -7.18 10.65 -12.08
N MET A 89 -7.48 11.03 -10.83
CA MET A 89 -8.86 11.08 -10.32
C MET A 89 -9.70 12.13 -11.05
N GLN A 90 -9.13 13.31 -11.32
CA GLN A 90 -9.82 14.39 -12.02
C GLN A 90 -10.13 14.05 -13.47
N GLU A 91 -9.17 13.44 -14.19
CA GLU A 91 -9.32 13.12 -15.62
C GLU A 91 -10.26 11.94 -15.87
N THR A 92 -10.12 10.87 -15.09
CA THR A 92 -10.90 9.64 -15.31
C THR A 92 -12.26 9.68 -14.63
N GLY A 93 -12.44 10.52 -13.59
CA GLY A 93 -13.60 10.50 -12.73
C GLY A 93 -13.77 9.20 -11.93
N VAL A 94 -12.77 8.30 -11.94
CA VAL A 94 -12.81 6.99 -11.30
C VAL A 94 -11.79 6.93 -10.17
N GLY A 95 -12.29 7.01 -8.93
CA GLY A 95 -11.49 6.80 -7.73
C GLY A 95 -11.98 7.66 -6.58
N ALA A 96 -12.14 7.03 -5.42
CA ALA A 96 -12.17 7.75 -4.15
C ALA A 96 -10.73 7.85 -3.65
N ASP A 97 -10.38 8.98 -3.04
CA ASP A 97 -9.19 9.20 -2.22
C ASP A 97 -8.89 8.01 -1.26
N GLU A 98 -9.94 7.36 -0.77
CA GLU A 98 -9.88 6.16 0.08
C GLU A 98 -9.01 5.00 -0.47
N ILE A 99 -8.89 4.84 -1.79
CA ILE A 99 -8.15 3.71 -2.39
C ILE A 99 -6.63 3.88 -2.24
N PHE A 100 -6.14 5.10 -2.01
CA PHE A 100 -4.71 5.39 -1.88
C PHE A 100 -4.18 5.22 -0.46
N TYR A 101 -5.05 4.85 0.49
CA TYR A 101 -4.68 4.67 1.89
C TYR A 101 -4.70 3.21 2.32
N TYR A 102 -3.77 2.86 3.19
CA TYR A 102 -3.84 1.68 4.03
C TYR A 102 -3.51 2.05 5.48
N GLN A 103 -4.10 1.32 6.43
CA GLN A 103 -3.88 1.60 7.84
C GLN A 103 -2.43 1.30 8.22
N THR A 104 -1.71 2.35 8.63
CA THR A 104 -0.31 2.31 9.06
C THR A 104 -0.14 2.95 10.44
N ASN A 105 0.95 2.62 11.12
CA ASN A 105 1.35 3.25 12.38
C ASN A 105 2.32 4.42 12.16
N ASP A 106 2.50 4.85 10.91
CA ASP A 106 3.38 5.96 10.57
C ASP A 106 2.81 7.28 11.14
N PRO A 107 3.59 8.03 11.95
CA PRO A 107 3.16 9.33 12.49
C PRO A 107 2.80 10.36 11.41
N GLN A 108 3.38 10.25 10.21
CA GLN A 108 3.11 11.15 9.08
C GLN A 108 1.79 10.83 8.37
N LYS A 109 1.23 9.63 8.59
CA LYS A 109 0.00 9.13 7.95
C LYS A 109 -1.12 8.94 8.97
N SER A 110 -1.31 9.95 9.80
CA SER A 110 -2.19 9.90 10.97
C SER A 110 -3.68 9.95 10.64
N ASN A 111 -4.05 10.44 9.46
CA ASN A 111 -5.44 10.61 9.07
C ASN A 111 -5.76 9.75 7.83
N PRO A 112 -6.83 8.95 7.87
CA PRO A 112 -7.37 8.34 6.66
C PRO A 112 -8.02 9.41 5.77
N PRO A 113 -8.12 9.15 4.45
CA PRO A 113 -8.85 10.00 3.52
C PRO A 113 -10.29 10.24 3.98
N ASN A 114 -10.79 11.45 3.72
CA ASN A 114 -12.07 11.94 4.26
C ASN A 114 -13.23 11.86 3.25
N GLY A 115 -12.98 11.42 2.02
CA GLY A 115 -13.97 11.32 0.96
C GLY A 115 -14.29 12.63 0.25
N ASP A 116 -13.45 13.67 0.40
CA ASP A 116 -13.69 14.99 -0.18
C ASP A 116 -13.25 15.12 -1.65
N GLY A 117 -12.61 14.08 -2.20
CA GLY A 117 -12.13 14.03 -3.57
C GLY A 117 -10.78 14.72 -3.79
N PHE A 118 -10.11 15.15 -2.72
CA PHE A 118 -8.74 15.62 -2.70
C PHE A 118 -7.86 14.62 -1.98
N LEU A 119 -6.71 14.30 -2.58
CA LEU A 119 -5.73 13.42 -1.98
C LEU A 119 -4.62 14.26 -1.37
N ASP A 120 -4.55 14.32 -0.05
CA ASP A 120 -3.44 14.99 0.62
C ASP A 120 -2.18 14.11 0.64
N PRO A 121 -0.96 14.71 0.64
CA PRO A 121 0.28 13.93 0.71
C PRO A 121 0.39 13.07 1.98
N VAL A 122 -0.30 13.45 3.06
CA VAL A 122 -0.35 12.70 4.33
C VAL A 122 -1.34 11.53 4.29
N GLU A 123 -2.19 11.45 3.27
CA GLU A 123 -3.20 10.39 3.10
C GLU A 123 -2.74 9.34 2.09
N ASN A 124 -1.89 9.74 1.14
CA ASN A 124 -1.36 8.85 0.11
C ASN A 124 -0.29 7.89 0.67
N CYS A 125 -0.58 6.59 0.67
CA CYS A 125 0.36 5.54 1.04
C CYS A 125 0.88 4.75 -0.18
N VAL A 126 0.70 5.29 -1.40
CA VAL A 126 1.07 4.63 -2.65
C VAL A 126 2.14 5.46 -3.37
N ILE A 127 3.17 4.78 -3.87
CA ILE A 127 4.15 5.39 -4.76
C ILE A 127 3.85 5.04 -6.21
N TYR A 128 4.32 5.90 -7.10
CA TYR A 128 4.15 5.77 -8.53
C TYR A 128 5.51 5.75 -9.24
N VAL A 129 5.64 4.92 -10.27
CA VAL A 129 6.85 4.86 -11.09
C VAL A 129 6.66 5.73 -12.33
N LYS A 130 7.46 6.80 -12.44
CA LYS A 130 7.39 7.73 -13.57
C LYS A 130 8.01 7.15 -14.84
N GLY A 131 7.60 7.71 -15.98
CA GLY A 131 8.17 7.43 -17.30
C GLY A 131 7.70 6.10 -17.91
N MET A 132 6.64 5.50 -17.36
CA MET A 132 6.07 4.25 -17.87
C MET A 132 5.01 4.53 -18.95
N ASN A 133 4.77 3.54 -19.80
CA ASN A 133 3.68 3.52 -20.78
C ASN A 133 3.11 2.09 -20.90
N SER A 134 2.00 1.93 -21.61
CA SER A 134 1.29 0.67 -21.80
C SER A 134 2.08 -0.37 -22.61
N SER A 135 3.12 0.04 -23.34
CA SER A 135 4.03 -0.83 -24.08
C SER A 135 5.22 -1.31 -23.23
N ALA A 136 5.38 -0.80 -22.01
CA ALA A 136 6.39 -1.28 -21.09
C ALA A 136 6.17 -2.77 -20.74
N PRO A 137 7.22 -3.51 -20.35
CA PRO A 137 7.08 -4.92 -20.01
C PRO A 137 5.96 -5.15 -18.99
N ALA A 138 5.13 -6.16 -19.20
CA ALA A 138 4.02 -6.48 -18.28
C ALA A 138 4.48 -6.74 -16.83
N SER A 139 5.76 -7.08 -16.61
CA SER A 139 6.38 -7.27 -15.30
C SER A 139 7.06 -6.02 -14.74
N ALA A 140 6.97 -4.87 -15.42
CA ALA A 140 7.50 -3.61 -14.92
C ALA A 140 6.59 -3.08 -13.80
N PRO A 141 7.14 -2.72 -12.62
CA PRO A 141 6.34 -2.16 -11.55
C PRO A 141 5.91 -0.74 -11.91
N ILE A 142 4.66 -0.39 -11.59
CA ILE A 142 4.10 0.95 -11.82
C ILE A 142 3.59 1.62 -10.55
N ILE A 143 3.08 0.82 -9.61
CA ILE A 143 2.62 1.30 -8.30
C ILE A 143 3.10 0.34 -7.21
N ALA A 144 3.34 0.85 -6.02
CA ALA A 144 3.69 0.03 -4.86
C ALA A 144 3.30 0.69 -3.55
N ASP A 145 3.36 -0.10 -2.47
CA ASP A 145 3.32 0.41 -1.10
C ASP A 145 4.40 1.49 -0.88
N GLU A 146 4.15 2.39 0.08
CA GLU A 146 5.03 3.51 0.39
C GLU A 146 6.46 3.07 0.74
N GLN A 147 7.42 3.81 0.19
CA GLN A 147 8.85 3.55 0.34
C GLN A 147 9.58 4.79 0.80
N THR A 148 10.65 4.60 1.56
CA THR A 148 11.52 5.69 2.06
C THR A 148 12.56 6.15 1.03
N GLY A 149 12.51 5.61 -0.20
CA GLY A 149 13.42 5.95 -1.30
C GLY A 149 14.22 4.75 -1.81
N GLY A 150 14.67 4.81 -3.07
CA GLY A 150 15.54 3.80 -3.69
C GLY A 150 14.95 2.38 -3.72
N GLY A 151 13.62 2.23 -3.64
CA GLY A 151 12.99 0.92 -3.59
C GLY A 151 12.94 0.28 -2.20
N ALA A 152 13.31 1.03 -1.15
CA ALA A 152 13.42 0.55 0.22
C ALA A 152 12.18 0.87 1.06
N TYR A 153 11.75 -0.09 1.87
CA TYR A 153 10.59 0.05 2.75
C TYR A 153 10.98 0.56 4.14
N GLY A 154 10.17 1.49 4.64
CA GLY A 154 10.35 2.14 5.93
C GLY A 154 10.02 1.24 7.13
N PRO A 155 10.33 1.71 8.35
CA PRO A 155 10.09 0.93 9.57
C PRO A 155 8.60 0.78 9.90
N PHE A 156 7.74 1.70 9.44
CA PHE A 156 6.30 1.68 9.69
C PHE A 156 5.50 0.89 8.64
N HIS A 157 6.18 0.20 7.71
CA HIS A 157 5.52 -0.57 6.67
C HIS A 157 4.64 -1.70 7.27
N PRO A 158 3.31 -1.73 7.06
CA PRO A 158 2.41 -2.60 7.84
C PRO A 158 2.63 -4.10 7.68
N TRP A 159 3.24 -4.53 6.57
CA TRP A 159 3.49 -5.95 6.26
C TRP A 159 4.97 -6.33 6.35
N LEU A 160 5.82 -5.47 6.93
CA LEU A 160 7.27 -5.68 7.03
C LEU A 160 7.62 -6.96 7.79
N ASP A 161 6.93 -7.25 8.89
CA ASP A 161 7.10 -8.46 9.68
C ASP A 161 6.85 -9.74 8.86
N GLN A 162 5.93 -9.67 7.90
CA GLN A 162 5.62 -10.77 7.00
C GLN A 162 6.60 -10.87 5.81
N LYS A 163 7.56 -9.95 5.70
CA LYS A 163 8.47 -9.78 4.55
C LYS A 163 7.69 -9.61 3.25
N LYS A 164 6.63 -8.80 3.28
CA LYS A 164 5.75 -8.57 2.14
C LYS A 164 5.61 -7.10 1.81
N ALA A 165 5.44 -6.81 0.53
CA ALA A 165 4.99 -5.51 0.03
C ALA A 165 4.09 -5.72 -1.18
N VAL A 166 3.05 -4.91 -1.32
CA VAL A 166 2.13 -4.99 -2.45
C VAL A 166 2.69 -4.16 -3.60
N VAL A 167 2.77 -4.78 -4.77
CA VAL A 167 3.28 -4.15 -5.99
C VAL A 167 2.29 -4.40 -7.12
N GLY A 168 1.96 -3.32 -7.84
CA GLY A 168 1.21 -3.34 -9.08
C GLY A 168 2.11 -3.19 -10.29
N TYR A 169 1.77 -3.91 -11.35
CA TYR A 169 2.56 -4.03 -12.58
C TYR A 169 1.79 -3.52 -13.79
N VAL A 170 2.52 -3.04 -14.79
CA VAL A 170 1.92 -2.56 -16.06
C VAL A 170 0.99 -3.59 -16.69
N GLY A 171 1.29 -4.89 -16.57
CA GLY A 171 0.45 -5.98 -17.08
C GLY A 171 -0.88 -6.23 -16.33
N GLY A 172 -1.36 -5.29 -15.51
CA GLY A 172 -2.63 -5.42 -14.79
C GLY A 172 -2.54 -6.28 -13.51
N GLN A 173 -1.39 -6.86 -13.22
CA GLN A 173 -1.21 -7.74 -12.06
C GLN A 173 -0.88 -6.92 -10.81
N VAL A 174 -1.52 -7.26 -9.69
CA VAL A 174 -1.18 -6.74 -8.37
C VAL A 174 -0.94 -7.93 -7.45
N ARG A 175 0.25 -8.00 -6.85
CA ARG A 175 0.63 -9.14 -6.01
C ARG A 175 1.49 -8.74 -4.81
N PRO A 176 1.40 -9.48 -3.69
CA PRO A 176 2.31 -9.34 -2.57
C PRO A 176 3.70 -9.93 -2.89
N GLU A 177 4.64 -9.05 -3.18
CA GLU A 177 6.04 -9.37 -3.40
C GLU A 177 6.79 -9.70 -2.11
N ARG A 178 7.85 -10.51 -2.24
CA ARG A 178 8.68 -10.89 -1.10
C ARG A 178 9.81 -9.88 -0.90
N LEU A 179 9.90 -9.37 0.33
CA LEU A 179 10.98 -8.50 0.78
C LEU A 179 12.25 -9.30 1.12
N THR A 180 13.40 -8.64 0.95
CA THR A 180 14.73 -9.19 1.30
C THR A 180 14.87 -9.51 2.79
N THR A 181 14.31 -8.64 3.65
CA THR A 181 14.36 -8.74 5.11
C THR A 181 13.06 -8.25 5.75
N ASN A 182 12.90 -8.44 7.05
CA ASN A 182 11.80 -7.90 7.88
C ASN A 182 12.28 -6.70 8.71
N GLN A 183 13.26 -5.95 8.21
CA GLN A 183 13.86 -4.79 8.87
C GLN A 183 13.75 -3.59 7.93
N GLN A 184 13.89 -2.38 8.47
CA GLN A 184 13.96 -1.17 7.66
C GLN A 184 15.03 -1.30 6.57
N GLY A 185 14.76 -0.74 5.39
CA GLY A 185 15.66 -0.86 4.24
C GLY A 185 15.42 -2.12 3.41
N ALA A 186 14.40 -2.91 3.74
CA ALA A 186 14.00 -4.05 2.94
C ALA A 186 13.62 -3.62 1.52
N THR A 187 13.95 -4.42 0.52
CA THR A 187 13.68 -4.15 -0.90
C THR A 187 13.02 -5.38 -1.53
N VAL A 188 12.43 -5.22 -2.71
CA VAL A 188 11.96 -6.34 -3.54
C VAL A 188 13.06 -6.67 -4.56
N ARG A 189 13.56 -7.91 -4.52
CA ARG A 189 14.67 -8.32 -5.41
C ARG A 189 14.26 -8.33 -6.87
N GLY A 190 15.20 -7.96 -7.74
CA GLY A 190 15.07 -8.15 -9.17
C GLY A 190 14.74 -9.61 -9.58
N PRO A 191 14.12 -9.82 -10.76
CA PRO A 191 13.91 -11.15 -11.31
C PRO A 191 15.23 -11.94 -11.39
N LYS A 192 15.17 -13.26 -11.16
CA LYS A 192 16.35 -14.13 -11.28
C LYS A 192 16.95 -14.00 -12.68
N GLY A 193 18.25 -13.69 -12.75
CA GLY A 193 18.98 -13.51 -14.02
C GLY A 193 18.93 -12.09 -14.59
N SER A 194 18.30 -11.14 -13.89
CA SER A 194 18.39 -9.71 -14.23
C SER A 194 19.60 -9.06 -13.55
N ASN A 195 20.18 -8.05 -14.20
CA ASN A 195 21.30 -7.25 -13.65
C ASN A 195 20.83 -6.16 -12.67
N ILE A 196 19.59 -6.25 -12.17
CA ILE A 196 19.02 -5.29 -11.22
C ILE A 196 18.90 -5.94 -9.84
N ASP A 197 19.40 -5.28 -8.81
CA ASP A 197 19.30 -5.78 -7.43
C ASP A 197 17.89 -5.57 -6.87
N ASN A 198 17.19 -4.55 -7.37
CA ASN A 198 15.88 -4.12 -6.92
C ASN A 198 14.96 -3.87 -8.12
N ILE A 199 13.70 -4.33 -8.06
CA ILE A 199 12.71 -4.10 -9.14
C ILE A 199 12.40 -2.61 -9.36
N PHE A 200 12.66 -1.76 -8.37
CA PHE A 200 12.43 -0.31 -8.44
C PHE A 200 13.71 0.50 -8.68
N GLN A 201 14.83 -0.15 -9.02
CA GLN A 201 15.99 0.60 -9.48
C GLN A 201 15.60 1.43 -10.70
N PRO A 202 15.99 2.73 -10.76
CA PRO A 202 15.76 3.53 -11.95
C PRO A 202 16.43 2.84 -13.13
N GLY A 203 15.70 2.69 -14.23
CA GLY A 203 16.28 2.25 -15.49
C GLY A 203 17.27 3.30 -16.00
N GLN A 204 18.20 2.85 -16.84
CA GLN A 204 19.21 3.71 -17.43
C GLN A 204 18.52 4.82 -18.27
N LYS A 205 19.14 6.00 -18.33
CA LYS A 205 18.67 7.11 -19.19
C LYS A 205 18.59 6.60 -20.64
N ASP A 206 17.48 6.86 -21.31
CA ASP A 206 17.40 6.66 -22.76
C ASP A 206 18.25 7.72 -23.49
N ASP A 207 18.52 7.51 -24.78
CA ASP A 207 19.32 8.43 -25.62
C ASP A 207 18.68 9.84 -25.78
N GLN A 208 17.48 10.04 -25.24
CA GLN A 208 16.75 11.31 -25.21
C GLN A 208 16.79 11.97 -23.82
N GLY A 209 17.59 11.44 -22.90
CA GLY A 209 17.79 11.97 -21.56
C GLY A 209 16.64 11.69 -20.59
N ARG A 210 15.61 10.93 -20.99
CA ARG A 210 14.51 10.54 -20.12
C ARG A 210 14.96 9.38 -19.24
N ILE A 211 14.76 9.51 -17.94
CA ILE A 211 14.98 8.41 -17.02
C ILE A 211 13.80 7.45 -17.17
N THR A 212 14.01 6.29 -17.76
CA THR A 212 13.02 5.22 -17.74
C THR A 212 13.05 4.59 -16.35
N GLY A 213 11.97 4.67 -15.58
CA GLY A 213 11.95 4.16 -14.22
C GLY A 213 12.57 5.12 -13.18
N GLY A 214 11.84 5.32 -12.10
CA GLY A 214 12.18 6.20 -11.00
C GLY A 214 10.94 6.33 -10.12
N LEU A 215 11.12 6.25 -8.82
CA LEU A 215 10.00 6.32 -7.88
C LEU A 215 9.67 7.78 -7.60
N LEU A 216 8.41 8.15 -7.75
CA LEU A 216 7.87 9.36 -7.14
C LEU A 216 7.39 9.00 -5.74
N PRO A 217 7.98 9.59 -4.68
CA PRO A 217 7.47 9.39 -3.34
C PRO A 217 6.09 10.05 -3.20
N SER A 218 5.29 9.51 -2.28
CA SER A 218 4.02 10.09 -1.79
C SER A 218 4.23 11.48 -1.19
N TYR A 219 5.37 11.69 -0.54
CA TYR A 219 5.76 12.94 0.08
C TYR A 219 7.24 13.24 -0.15
N ILE A 220 7.55 14.47 -0.57
CA ILE A 220 8.93 14.96 -0.64
C ILE A 220 9.20 15.68 0.68
N ASP A 221 9.81 14.99 1.64
CA ASP A 221 10.43 15.71 2.76
C ASP A 221 11.58 16.57 2.21
N GLY A 222 11.88 17.72 2.83
CA GLY A 222 12.93 18.65 2.36
C GLY A 222 14.35 18.06 2.27
N ASN A 223 14.51 16.79 2.68
CA ASN A 223 15.72 15.96 2.61
C ASN A 223 15.61 14.76 1.64
N SER A 224 14.50 14.61 0.93
CA SER A 224 14.30 13.53 -0.03
C SER A 224 15.02 13.89 -1.32
N ILE A 225 16.10 13.15 -1.60
CA ILE A 225 16.99 13.35 -2.74
C ILE A 225 16.16 13.55 -4.01
N LEU A 226 16.19 14.78 -4.52
CA LEU A 226 15.76 15.11 -5.88
C LEU A 226 16.52 14.14 -6.81
N LEU A 227 15.78 13.31 -7.54
CA LEU A 227 16.39 12.65 -8.69
C LEU A 227 16.95 13.77 -9.58
N PRO A 228 18.24 13.68 -9.99
CA PRO A 228 18.91 14.78 -10.66
C PRO A 228 18.16 15.18 -11.93
N GLN A 229 18.04 16.51 -12.12
CA GLN A 229 17.51 17.15 -13.32
C GLN A 229 18.25 16.69 -14.59
#